data_AF-B3RKP2-F1
#
_entry.id   AF-B3RKP2-F1
#
_cell.length_a   1.000
_cell.length_b   1.000
_cell.length_c   1.000
_cell.angle_alpha   90.00
_cell.angle_beta   90.00
_cell.angle_gamma   90.00
#
_symmetry.space_group_name_H-M   'P 1'
#
loop_
_entity.id
_entity.type
_entity.pdbx_description
1 polymer ?
#
loop_
_entity_poly.entity_id
_entity_poly.type
_entity_poly.pdbx_seq_one_letter_code
_entity_poly.pdbx_strand_id
1 'polypeptide(L)'
;MDNNSYYNFLRGHKNDLEFYGKAKCLHQWSTWITEKSQYEVPESYRIAAANSLFIVGPTATSILSEFVLLDEFSNISQEQRALCSVCSSCIMSGSRLLQDEQLSVRKPATSFVGKMIGSTIEPLHSTYALEMLFEHSGKFFWQTDLMLQSLKLFLLGHKPISSVLAKLIQESENNLIFEPENPNLYAEESQLVILATKTLKVVAGQFNLLGNESANKSPIAKFKFWLEGLLDECLRSYEAIMSYLSHGCNASKEANYNYFGATGRQCVFLSFYRLLKTSIAILEIRKDLRYRIQCSEVFEELYHLPENIEVHPLLQAHLDELMDLAKPKREDSTAD
;
A
#
# COMPACT_ATOMS: atom_id res chain seq x y z
N MET A 1 -25.24 -21.87 -0.59
CA MET A 1 -26.30 -21.29 0.27
C MET A 1 -26.92 -20.17 -0.53
N ASP A 2 -28.24 -20.17 -0.72
CA ASP A 2 -28.93 -19.07 -1.42
C ASP A 2 -28.81 -17.77 -0.62
N ASN A 3 -28.44 -16.67 -1.29
CA ASN A 3 -28.33 -15.33 -0.71
C ASN A 3 -29.62 -14.89 0.02
N ASN A 4 -30.78 -15.42 -0.38
CA ASN A 4 -32.06 -15.17 0.29
C ASN A 4 -32.20 -15.81 1.69
N SER A 5 -31.46 -16.89 1.98
CA SER A 5 -31.55 -17.55 3.30
C SER A 5 -30.75 -16.80 4.38
N TYR A 6 -29.65 -16.15 4.00
CA TYR A 6 -28.85 -15.31 4.91
C TYR A 6 -29.54 -13.96 5.18
N TYR A 7 -30.25 -13.42 4.18
CA TYR A 7 -31.09 -12.23 4.34
C TYR A 7 -32.21 -12.44 5.38
N ASN A 8 -32.84 -13.63 5.36
CA ASN A 8 -33.82 -14.01 6.37
C ASN A 8 -33.19 -14.32 7.74
N PHE A 9 -31.93 -14.75 7.78
CA PHE A 9 -31.16 -14.90 9.02
C PHE A 9 -30.86 -13.54 9.66
N LEU A 10 -30.42 -12.54 8.87
CA LEU A 10 -30.15 -11.18 9.38
C LEU A 10 -31.43 -10.40 9.73
N ARG A 11 -32.54 -10.57 9.00
CA ARG A 11 -33.84 -9.97 9.35
C ARG A 11 -34.59 -10.69 10.47
N GLY A 12 -34.29 -11.97 10.70
CA GLY A 12 -35.08 -12.85 11.57
C GLY A 12 -34.68 -12.85 13.05
N HIS A 13 -33.50 -12.33 13.41
CA HIS A 13 -33.02 -12.41 14.79
C HIS A 13 -33.52 -11.25 15.66
N LYS A 14 -34.76 -11.42 16.13
CA LYS A 14 -35.36 -10.77 17.30
C LYS A 14 -34.77 -11.25 18.64
N ASN A 15 -33.57 -11.83 18.63
CA ASN A 15 -32.80 -12.22 19.82
C ASN A 15 -31.48 -11.46 19.77
N ASP A 16 -31.52 -10.22 20.24
CA ASP A 16 -30.37 -9.32 20.28
C ASP A 16 -29.15 -9.99 20.94
N LEU A 17 -29.32 -10.82 21.98
CA LEU A 17 -28.20 -11.47 22.67
C LEU A 17 -27.30 -12.39 21.80
N GLU A 18 -27.85 -13.19 20.87
CA GLU A 18 -27.05 -14.07 20.01
C GLU A 18 -26.32 -13.31 18.89
N PHE A 19 -26.99 -12.30 18.34
CA PHE A 19 -26.40 -11.41 17.34
C PHE A 19 -25.28 -10.57 17.95
N TYR A 20 -25.49 -10.00 19.13
CA TYR A 20 -24.49 -9.23 19.88
C TYR A 20 -23.31 -10.12 20.30
N GLY A 21 -23.55 -11.37 20.69
CA GLY A 21 -22.50 -12.34 20.96
C GLY A 21 -21.59 -12.59 19.75
N LYS A 22 -22.18 -12.79 18.57
CA LYS A 22 -21.44 -13.00 17.32
C LYS A 22 -20.67 -11.75 16.88
N ALA A 23 -21.27 -10.57 16.97
CA ALA A 23 -20.62 -9.30 16.63
C ALA A 23 -19.42 -9.02 17.55
N LYS A 24 -19.55 -9.29 18.86
CA LYS A 24 -18.46 -9.14 19.82
C LYS A 24 -17.31 -10.12 19.54
N CYS A 25 -17.62 -11.38 19.24
CA CYS A 25 -16.61 -12.37 18.88
C CYS A 25 -15.87 -11.98 17.58
N LEU A 26 -16.59 -11.52 16.55
CA LEU A 26 -16.00 -11.03 15.30
C LEU A 26 -15.11 -9.81 15.52
N HIS A 27 -15.49 -8.90 16.42
CA HIS A 27 -14.69 -7.72 16.75
C HIS A 27 -13.41 -8.07 17.54
N GLN A 28 -13.50 -9.00 18.49
CA GLN A 28 -12.32 -9.52 19.19
C GLN A 28 -11.37 -10.23 18.22
N TRP A 29 -11.95 -11.04 17.34
CA TRP A 29 -11.20 -11.70 16.28
C TRP A 29 -10.55 -10.68 15.32
N SER A 30 -11.26 -9.64 14.89
CA SER A 30 -10.73 -8.61 13.98
C SER A 30 -9.57 -7.84 14.61
N THR A 31 -9.67 -7.56 15.91
CA THR A 31 -8.58 -6.96 16.69
C THR A 31 -7.37 -7.88 16.72
N TRP A 32 -7.59 -9.17 17.04
CA TRP A 32 -6.54 -10.16 17.10
C TRP A 32 -5.83 -10.36 15.75
N ILE A 33 -6.55 -10.49 14.62
CA ILE A 33 -5.89 -10.63 13.31
C ILE A 33 -5.10 -9.38 12.94
N THR A 34 -5.55 -8.18 13.34
CA THR A 34 -4.86 -6.92 13.04
C THR A 34 -3.54 -6.86 13.80
N GLU A 35 -3.52 -7.32 15.05
CA GLU A 35 -2.30 -7.45 15.84
C GLU A 35 -1.38 -8.54 15.29
N LYS A 36 -1.91 -9.74 15.05
CA LYS A 36 -1.10 -10.90 14.65
C LYS A 36 -0.69 -10.91 13.19
N SER A 37 -1.21 -10.00 12.36
CA SER A 37 -0.75 -9.77 10.99
C SER A 37 0.40 -8.76 10.89
N GLN A 38 0.82 -8.16 12.00
CA GLN A 38 1.98 -7.26 12.01
C GLN A 38 3.25 -8.07 11.76
N TYR A 39 4.15 -7.50 10.95
CA TYR A 39 5.38 -8.17 10.54
C TYR A 39 6.29 -8.48 11.74
N GLU A 40 6.30 -7.59 12.73
CA GLU A 40 7.10 -7.66 13.95
C GLU A 40 6.73 -8.86 14.84
N VAL A 41 5.52 -9.41 14.64
CA VAL A 41 5.04 -10.55 15.40
C VAL A 41 5.66 -11.83 14.85
N PRO A 42 6.02 -12.84 15.68
CA PRO A 42 6.62 -14.09 15.21
C PRO A 42 5.82 -14.78 14.10
N GLU A 43 6.54 -15.42 13.16
CA GLU A 43 5.96 -16.09 11.98
C GLU A 43 4.80 -17.04 12.34
N SER A 44 4.91 -17.80 13.43
CA SER A 44 3.87 -18.74 13.87
C SER A 44 2.50 -18.07 14.11
N TYR A 45 2.50 -16.84 14.65
CA TYR A 45 1.28 -16.06 14.84
C TYR A 45 0.76 -15.48 13.54
N ARG A 46 1.65 -15.08 12.62
CA ARG A 46 1.26 -14.56 11.30
C ARG A 46 0.64 -15.66 10.44
N ILE A 47 1.18 -16.88 10.51
CA ILE A 47 0.57 -18.09 9.92
C ILE A 47 -0.81 -18.34 10.54
N ALA A 48 -0.93 -18.28 11.87
CA ALA A 48 -2.21 -18.46 12.54
C ALA A 48 -3.24 -17.40 12.12
N ALA A 49 -2.81 -16.14 11.96
CA ALA A 49 -3.65 -15.06 11.46
C ALA A 49 -4.12 -15.32 10.02
N ALA A 50 -3.21 -15.73 9.14
CA ALA A 50 -3.53 -16.05 7.75
C ALA A 50 -4.50 -17.24 7.63
N ASN A 51 -4.31 -18.29 8.42
CA ASN A 51 -5.23 -19.42 8.50
C ASN A 51 -6.60 -19.01 9.04
N SER A 52 -6.62 -18.11 10.03
CA SER A 52 -7.86 -17.60 10.60
C SER A 52 -8.65 -16.77 9.57
N LEU A 53 -7.96 -15.92 8.79
CA LEU A 53 -8.55 -15.19 7.67
C LEU A 53 -9.11 -16.13 6.59
N PHE A 54 -8.42 -17.22 6.26
CA PHE A 54 -8.92 -18.20 5.31
C PHE A 54 -10.26 -18.82 5.73
N ILE A 55 -10.50 -18.97 7.04
CA ILE A 55 -11.71 -19.58 7.59
C ILE A 55 -12.84 -18.55 7.73
N VAL A 56 -12.56 -17.41 8.35
CA VAL A 56 -13.58 -16.43 8.80
C VAL A 56 -13.68 -15.23 7.85
N GLY A 57 -12.59 -14.90 7.17
CA GLY A 57 -12.45 -13.74 6.29
C GLY A 57 -13.51 -13.67 5.19
N PRO A 58 -13.74 -14.73 4.37
CA PRO A 58 -14.68 -14.67 3.25
C PRO A 58 -16.11 -14.29 3.69
N THR A 59 -16.55 -14.85 4.81
CA THR A 59 -17.87 -14.56 5.41
C THR A 59 -17.95 -13.14 5.95
N ALA A 60 -16.88 -12.65 6.58
CA ALA A 60 -16.84 -11.25 6.99
C ALA A 60 -16.94 -10.33 5.76
N THR A 61 -16.10 -10.53 4.75
CA THR A 61 -16.06 -9.66 3.57
C THR A 61 -17.33 -9.69 2.72
N SER A 62 -18.04 -10.82 2.64
CA SER A 62 -19.33 -10.87 1.94
C SER A 62 -20.38 -9.96 2.58
N ILE A 63 -20.35 -9.83 3.92
CA ILE A 63 -21.24 -8.93 4.67
C ILE A 63 -20.99 -7.46 4.24
N LEU A 64 -19.73 -7.05 4.05
CA LEU A 64 -19.39 -5.67 3.65
C LEU A 64 -19.76 -5.38 2.19
N SER A 65 -19.57 -6.33 1.27
CA SER A 65 -19.97 -6.17 -0.14
C SER A 65 -21.48 -5.97 -0.30
N GLU A 66 -22.29 -6.60 0.55
CA GLU A 66 -23.75 -6.41 0.56
C GLU A 66 -24.16 -5.02 1.10
N PHE A 67 -23.46 -4.50 2.12
CA PHE A 67 -23.80 -3.19 2.71
C PHE A 67 -23.36 -1.99 1.88
N VAL A 68 -22.22 -2.06 1.20
CA VAL A 68 -21.72 -0.97 0.33
C VAL A 68 -22.66 -0.71 -0.85
N LEU A 69 -23.40 -1.71 -1.31
CA LEU A 69 -24.35 -1.59 -2.41
C LEU A 69 -25.68 -0.95 -1.99
N LEU A 70 -25.94 -0.79 -0.69
CA LEU A 70 -27.30 -0.55 -0.20
C LEU A 70 -27.57 0.82 0.39
N ASP A 71 -26.60 1.63 0.80
CA ASP A 71 -26.87 3.00 1.29
C ASP A 71 -25.60 3.87 1.29
N GLU A 72 -25.78 5.20 1.25
CA GLU A 72 -24.72 6.12 1.67
C GLU A 72 -24.25 5.74 3.09
N PHE A 73 -22.94 5.62 3.30
CA PHE A 73 -22.31 5.28 4.60
C PHE A 73 -22.78 6.15 5.79
N SER A 74 -23.51 7.24 5.53
CA SER A 74 -24.15 8.13 6.49
C SER A 74 -25.31 7.48 7.27
N ASN A 75 -26.01 6.49 6.71
CA ASN A 75 -27.25 5.94 7.29
C ASN A 75 -27.11 4.57 7.97
N ILE A 76 -25.90 4.03 8.12
CA ILE A 76 -25.68 2.71 8.74
C ILE A 76 -25.74 2.76 10.28
N SER A 77 -26.37 1.74 10.87
CA SER A 77 -26.47 1.52 12.32
C SER A 77 -25.09 1.31 12.96
N GLN A 78 -25.01 1.42 14.29
CA GLN A 78 -23.75 1.21 15.02
C GLN A 78 -23.21 -0.22 14.86
N GLU A 79 -24.09 -1.21 14.78
CA GLU A 79 -23.77 -2.62 14.57
C GLU A 79 -23.25 -2.86 13.14
N GLN A 80 -23.87 -2.21 12.15
CA GLN A 80 -23.40 -2.25 10.77
C GLN A 80 -22.00 -1.62 10.65
N ARG A 81 -21.72 -0.52 11.36
CA ARG A 81 -20.37 0.07 11.43
C ARG A 81 -19.35 -0.89 12.04
N ALA A 82 -19.72 -1.59 13.11
CA ALA A 82 -18.84 -2.56 13.76
C ALA A 82 -18.51 -3.73 12.81
N LEU A 83 -19.50 -4.23 12.07
CA LEU A 83 -19.29 -5.25 11.05
C LEU A 83 -18.42 -4.72 9.89
N CYS A 84 -18.65 -3.49 9.42
CA CYS A 84 -17.77 -2.87 8.42
C CYS A 84 -16.31 -2.81 8.92
N SER A 85 -16.10 -2.44 10.18
CA SER A 85 -14.75 -2.43 10.77
C SER A 85 -14.10 -3.82 10.77
N VAL A 86 -14.85 -4.89 11.06
CA VAL A 86 -14.35 -6.28 11.00
C VAL A 86 -13.86 -6.62 9.61
N CYS A 87 -14.67 -6.42 8.57
CA CYS A 87 -14.27 -6.86 7.23
C CYS A 87 -13.19 -5.98 6.61
N SER A 88 -13.17 -4.69 6.92
CA SER A 88 -12.03 -3.84 6.55
C SER A 88 -10.74 -4.29 7.26
N SER A 89 -10.82 -4.77 8.51
CA SER A 89 -9.68 -5.40 9.19
C SER A 89 -9.23 -6.68 8.49
N CYS A 90 -10.16 -7.48 7.95
CA CYS A 90 -9.84 -8.67 7.15
C CYS A 90 -9.05 -8.33 5.89
N ILE A 91 -9.52 -7.34 5.13
CA ILE A 91 -8.88 -6.89 3.90
C ILE A 91 -7.49 -6.36 4.21
N MET A 92 -7.37 -5.47 5.19
CA MET A 92 -6.10 -4.84 5.57
C MET A 92 -5.11 -5.89 6.11
N SER A 93 -5.57 -6.83 6.95
CA SER A 93 -4.73 -7.93 7.46
C SER A 93 -4.33 -8.89 6.35
N GLY A 94 -5.25 -9.25 5.45
CA GLY A 94 -4.96 -10.10 4.28
C GLY A 94 -3.93 -9.46 3.35
N SER A 95 -4.09 -8.16 3.08
CA SER A 95 -3.13 -7.34 2.35
C SER A 95 -1.74 -7.33 2.99
N ARG A 96 -1.64 -7.23 4.32
CA ARG A 96 -0.36 -7.31 5.03
C ARG A 96 0.29 -8.69 4.90
N LEU A 97 -0.48 -9.74 5.16
CA LEU A 97 0.01 -11.12 5.15
C LEU A 97 0.40 -11.63 3.76
N LEU A 98 -0.22 -11.09 2.70
CA LEU A 98 0.16 -11.36 1.32
C LEU A 98 1.52 -10.72 0.94
N GLN A 99 1.95 -9.71 1.68
CA GLN A 99 3.27 -9.06 1.52
C GLN A 99 4.34 -9.67 2.43
N ASP A 100 4.03 -10.75 3.15
CA ASP A 100 4.99 -11.40 4.03
C ASP A 100 6.14 -12.05 3.24
N GLU A 101 7.35 -11.98 3.79
CA GLU A 101 8.54 -12.59 3.20
C GLU A 101 8.42 -14.13 3.18
N GLN A 102 7.68 -14.71 4.12
CA GLN A 102 7.55 -16.16 4.28
C GLN A 102 6.40 -16.72 3.43
N LEU A 103 6.73 -17.68 2.55
CA LEU A 103 5.74 -18.37 1.71
C LEU A 103 4.69 -19.12 2.56
N SER A 104 5.07 -19.61 3.74
CA SER A 104 4.20 -20.27 4.73
C SER A 104 3.05 -19.36 5.19
N VAL A 105 3.28 -18.05 5.24
CA VAL A 105 2.27 -17.03 5.58
C VAL A 105 1.46 -16.63 4.34
N ARG A 106 2.14 -16.41 3.20
CA ARG A 106 1.48 -15.95 1.95
C ARG A 106 0.47 -16.95 1.41
N LYS A 107 0.74 -18.26 1.48
CA LYS A 107 -0.14 -19.32 0.95
C LYS A 107 -1.57 -19.26 1.52
N PRO A 108 -1.80 -19.36 2.84
CA PRO A 108 -3.15 -19.27 3.40
C PRO A 108 -3.82 -17.92 3.15
N ALA A 109 -3.08 -16.81 3.15
CA ALA A 109 -3.61 -15.50 2.79
C ALA A 109 -4.06 -15.41 1.31
N THR A 110 -3.35 -16.10 0.42
CA THR A 110 -3.70 -16.22 -1.00
C THR A 110 -4.99 -17.00 -1.19
N SER A 111 -5.15 -18.11 -0.47
CA SER A 111 -6.38 -18.89 -0.48
C SER A 111 -7.58 -18.13 0.09
N PHE A 112 -7.38 -17.27 1.10
CA PHE A 112 -8.41 -16.35 1.59
C PHE A 112 -8.97 -15.48 0.46
N VAL A 113 -8.09 -14.82 -0.31
CA VAL A 113 -8.55 -13.93 -1.39
C VAL A 113 -9.27 -14.69 -2.49
N GLY A 114 -8.74 -15.85 -2.90
CA GLY A 114 -9.40 -16.70 -3.89
C GLY A 114 -10.84 -17.03 -3.49
N LYS A 115 -11.05 -17.43 -2.23
CA LYS A 115 -12.39 -17.69 -1.69
C LYS A 115 -13.26 -16.45 -1.58
N MET A 116 -12.70 -15.34 -1.09
CA MET A 116 -13.43 -14.09 -0.90
C MET A 116 -14.05 -13.59 -2.21
N ILE A 117 -13.29 -13.68 -3.31
CA ILE A 117 -13.71 -13.11 -4.61
C ILE A 117 -14.43 -14.17 -5.46
N GLY A 118 -14.47 -15.42 -5.01
CA GLY A 118 -15.06 -16.53 -5.76
C GLY A 118 -14.24 -16.90 -7.00
N SER A 119 -12.91 -16.77 -6.92
CA SER A 119 -12.01 -17.19 -8.00
C SER A 119 -12.09 -18.69 -8.19
N THR A 120 -12.21 -19.14 -9.44
CA THR A 120 -12.10 -20.55 -9.81
C THR A 120 -10.68 -20.96 -10.18
N ILE A 121 -9.74 -20.02 -10.19
CA ILE A 121 -8.34 -20.24 -10.57
C ILE A 121 -7.56 -20.70 -9.33
N GLU A 122 -7.19 -21.98 -9.29
CA GLU A 122 -6.30 -22.55 -8.29
C GLU A 122 -5.15 -23.36 -8.95
N PRO A 123 -3.90 -23.24 -8.47
CA PRO A 123 -3.45 -22.39 -7.36
C PRO A 123 -3.28 -20.92 -7.78
N LEU A 124 -3.83 -20.02 -6.98
CA LEU A 124 -3.69 -18.58 -7.17
C LEU A 124 -2.28 -18.14 -6.77
N HIS A 125 -1.60 -17.33 -7.60
CA HIS A 125 -0.33 -16.71 -7.22
C HIS A 125 -0.58 -15.54 -6.26
N SER A 126 0.31 -15.28 -5.30
CA SER A 126 0.12 -14.21 -4.30
C SER A 126 0.01 -12.82 -4.93
N THR A 127 0.76 -12.54 -6.00
CA THR A 127 0.64 -11.29 -6.78
C THR A 127 -0.73 -11.12 -7.39
N TYR A 128 -1.28 -12.20 -7.98
CA TYR A 128 -2.58 -12.16 -8.63
C TYR A 128 -3.71 -12.09 -7.59
N ALA A 129 -3.54 -12.75 -6.43
CA ALA A 129 -4.41 -12.57 -5.27
C ALA A 129 -4.42 -11.11 -4.80
N LEU A 130 -3.26 -10.48 -4.72
CA LEU A 130 -3.15 -9.07 -4.36
C LEU A 130 -3.85 -8.16 -5.37
N GLU A 131 -3.66 -8.39 -6.67
CA GLU A 131 -4.39 -7.68 -7.73
C GLU A 131 -5.90 -7.78 -7.54
N MET A 132 -6.41 -9.00 -7.38
CA MET A 132 -7.84 -9.21 -7.19
C MET A 132 -8.37 -8.55 -5.89
N LEU A 133 -7.62 -8.64 -4.79
CA LEU A 133 -7.96 -7.99 -3.51
C LEU A 133 -8.04 -6.47 -3.68
N PHE A 134 -7.13 -5.89 -4.45
CA PHE A 134 -7.12 -4.47 -4.76
C PHE A 134 -8.26 -4.03 -5.65
N GLU A 135 -8.54 -4.76 -6.73
CA GLU A 135 -9.67 -4.46 -7.62
C GLU A 135 -10.99 -4.52 -6.85
N HIS A 136 -11.16 -5.56 -6.02
CA HIS A 136 -12.30 -5.69 -5.14
C HIS A 136 -12.39 -4.52 -4.16
N SER A 137 -11.27 -4.13 -3.54
CA SER A 137 -11.26 -3.05 -2.55
C SER A 137 -11.45 -1.66 -3.16
N GLY A 138 -10.91 -1.40 -4.35
CA GLY A 138 -11.14 -0.17 -5.10
C GLY A 138 -12.58 -0.05 -5.59
N LYS A 139 -13.25 -1.17 -5.87
CA LYS A 139 -14.66 -1.17 -6.28
C LYS A 139 -15.62 -0.90 -5.12
N PHE A 140 -15.41 -1.56 -3.98
CA PHE A 140 -16.38 -1.54 -2.89
C PHE A 140 -15.96 -0.67 -1.68
N PHE A 141 -14.67 -0.45 -1.46
CA PHE A 141 -14.18 0.11 -0.18
C PHE A 141 -13.33 1.38 -0.35
N TRP A 142 -13.32 1.98 -1.54
CA TRP A 142 -12.47 3.12 -1.89
C TRP A 142 -12.63 4.36 -1.00
N GLN A 143 -13.80 4.55 -0.37
CA GLN A 143 -14.07 5.68 0.55
C GLN A 143 -13.55 5.45 1.98
N THR A 144 -13.13 4.23 2.31
CA THR A 144 -12.76 3.87 3.69
C THR A 144 -11.33 4.28 4.02
N ASP A 145 -11.09 4.71 5.26
CA ASP A 145 -9.72 4.95 5.75
C ASP A 145 -8.84 3.72 5.63
N LEU A 146 -9.43 2.54 5.81
CA LEU A 146 -8.70 1.28 5.76
C LEU A 146 -8.21 0.94 4.35
N MET A 147 -8.95 1.30 3.31
CA MET A 147 -8.46 1.21 1.93
C MET A 147 -7.30 2.18 1.68
N LEU A 148 -7.40 3.42 2.17
CA LEU A 148 -6.32 4.39 2.04
C LEU A 148 -5.05 3.95 2.80
N GLN A 149 -5.20 3.42 4.02
CA GLN A 149 -4.07 2.86 4.77
C GLN A 149 -3.48 1.61 4.11
N SER A 150 -4.32 0.76 3.51
CA SER A 150 -3.85 -0.40 2.73
C SER A 150 -3.04 0.08 1.53
N LEU A 151 -3.59 1.00 0.72
CA LEU A 151 -2.87 1.59 -0.41
C LEU A 151 -1.53 2.18 0.01
N LYS A 152 -1.49 2.96 1.10
CA LYS A 152 -0.25 3.49 1.67
C LYS A 152 0.77 2.39 1.96
N LEU A 153 0.34 1.31 2.59
CA LEU A 153 1.19 0.16 2.92
C LEU A 153 1.82 -0.49 1.68
N PHE A 154 1.10 -0.59 0.57
CA PHE A 154 1.65 -1.15 -0.67
C PHE A 154 2.52 -0.16 -1.44
N LEU A 155 2.16 1.12 -1.39
CA LEU A 155 2.88 2.20 -2.06
C LEU A 155 4.22 2.47 -1.39
N LEU A 156 4.29 2.43 -0.05
CA LEU A 156 5.49 2.77 0.72
C LEU A 156 6.17 1.57 1.41
N GLY A 157 5.49 0.44 1.52
CA GLY A 157 5.93 -0.72 2.28
C GLY A 157 5.47 -0.71 3.74
N HIS A 158 5.67 -1.84 4.43
CA HIS A 158 5.27 -2.04 5.83
C HIS A 158 6.28 -1.51 6.85
N LYS A 159 7.52 -1.24 6.45
CA LYS A 159 8.56 -0.62 7.29
C LYS A 159 8.83 0.80 6.80
N PRO A 160 8.97 1.79 7.71
CA PRO A 160 9.49 3.10 7.34
C PRO A 160 10.85 2.96 6.67
N ILE A 161 11.04 3.62 5.51
CA ILE A 161 12.28 3.54 4.74
C ILE A 161 13.49 3.95 5.58
N SER A 162 13.35 4.99 6.40
CA SER A 162 14.39 5.43 7.34
C SER A 162 14.87 4.32 8.30
N SER A 163 13.96 3.46 8.78
CA SER A 163 14.29 2.34 9.65
C SER A 163 15.04 1.23 8.90
N VAL A 164 14.60 0.93 7.68
CA VAL A 164 15.30 -0.03 6.80
C VAL A 164 16.72 0.44 6.53
N LEU A 165 16.88 1.71 6.14
CA LEU A 165 18.19 2.29 5.82
C LEU A 165 19.09 2.39 7.05
N ALA A 166 18.58 2.79 8.21
CA ALA A 166 19.37 2.86 9.45
C ALA A 166 19.98 1.51 9.84
N LYS A 167 19.19 0.42 9.70
CA LYS A 167 19.69 -0.95 9.92
C LYS A 167 20.80 -1.31 8.94
N LEU A 168 20.63 -0.97 7.66
CA LEU A 168 21.67 -1.24 6.65
C LEU A 168 22.95 -0.44 6.92
N ILE A 169 22.84 0.81 7.40
CA ILE A 169 23.98 1.63 7.80
C ILE A 169 24.73 0.95 8.96
N GLN A 170 24.01 0.48 9.97
CA GLN A 170 24.62 -0.25 11.10
C GLN A 170 25.29 -1.56 10.65
N GLU A 171 24.67 -2.31 9.74
CA GLU A 171 25.25 -3.53 9.17
C GLU A 171 26.42 -3.25 8.22
N SER A 172 26.46 -2.05 7.63
CA SER A 172 27.45 -1.65 6.63
C SER A 172 28.83 -1.29 7.15
N GLU A 173 28.98 -1.04 8.46
CA GLU A 173 30.28 -0.77 9.08
C GLU A 173 31.29 -1.93 8.88
N ASN A 174 30.85 -3.10 8.37
CA ASN A 174 31.66 -4.31 8.16
C ASN A 174 31.73 -4.86 6.71
N ASN A 175 31.54 -4.04 5.67
CA ASN A 175 31.62 -4.32 4.22
C ASN A 175 30.25 -4.32 3.51
N LEU A 176 29.93 -3.21 2.85
CA LEU A 176 28.92 -3.17 1.80
C LEU A 176 29.51 -3.77 0.52
N ILE A 177 29.33 -5.08 0.32
CA ILE A 177 29.55 -5.65 -1.01
C ILE A 177 28.35 -5.30 -1.87
N PHE A 178 28.67 -4.68 -2.99
CA PHE A 178 27.78 -3.99 -3.88
C PHE A 178 27.83 -4.72 -5.23
N GLU A 179 27.10 -5.83 -5.32
CA GLU A 179 27.10 -6.67 -6.52
C GLU A 179 26.05 -6.18 -7.54
N PRO A 180 26.31 -6.31 -8.85
CA PRO A 180 25.30 -6.10 -9.89
C PRO A 180 24.17 -7.14 -9.71
N GLU A 181 23.03 -6.72 -9.18
CA GLU A 181 21.90 -7.60 -8.91
C GLU A 181 20.96 -7.64 -10.13
N ASN A 182 20.41 -8.82 -10.45
CA ASN A 182 19.53 -8.99 -11.62
C ASN A 182 18.17 -8.35 -11.35
N PRO A 183 17.73 -7.31 -12.08
CA PRO A 183 16.46 -6.64 -11.82
C PRO A 183 15.22 -7.53 -11.96
N ASN A 184 15.31 -8.66 -12.67
CA ASN A 184 14.23 -9.64 -12.72
C ASN A 184 13.93 -10.29 -11.36
N LEU A 185 14.85 -10.19 -10.39
CA LEU A 185 14.60 -10.64 -9.01
C LEU A 185 13.44 -9.89 -8.35
N TYR A 186 13.08 -8.70 -8.85
CA TYR A 186 12.11 -7.80 -8.22
C TYR A 186 10.80 -7.67 -9.00
N ALA A 187 10.58 -8.54 -10.00
CA ALA A 187 9.42 -8.43 -10.88
C ALA A 187 8.09 -8.53 -10.11
N GLU A 188 8.03 -9.37 -9.08
CA GLU A 188 6.82 -9.56 -8.27
C GLU A 188 6.50 -8.30 -7.46
N GLU A 189 7.47 -7.80 -6.70
CA GLU A 189 7.30 -6.63 -5.84
C GLU A 189 7.10 -5.36 -6.67
N SER A 190 7.76 -5.25 -7.82
CA SER A 190 7.57 -4.13 -8.74
C SER A 190 6.16 -4.12 -9.33
N GLN A 191 5.61 -5.30 -9.65
CA GLN A 191 4.22 -5.45 -10.10
C GLN A 191 3.23 -5.01 -9.03
N LEU A 192 3.49 -5.29 -7.76
CA LEU A 192 2.62 -4.84 -6.66
C LEU A 192 2.54 -3.32 -6.55
N VAL A 193 3.65 -2.62 -6.75
CA VAL A 193 3.67 -1.15 -6.77
C VAL A 193 2.90 -0.60 -7.98
N ILE A 194 3.02 -1.24 -9.14
CA ILE A 194 2.24 -0.88 -10.34
C ILE A 194 0.74 -1.04 -10.07
N LEU A 195 0.33 -2.15 -9.44
CA LEU A 195 -1.07 -2.40 -9.08
C LEU A 195 -1.59 -1.40 -8.04
N ALA A 196 -0.78 -1.06 -7.03
CA ALA A 196 -1.15 -0.08 -6.01
C ALA A 196 -1.31 1.33 -6.61
N THR A 197 -0.40 1.74 -7.50
CA THR A 197 -0.49 3.04 -8.19
C THR A 197 -1.66 3.11 -9.17
N LYS A 198 -1.96 2.02 -9.89
CA LYS A 198 -3.18 1.91 -10.72
C LYS A 198 -4.44 2.06 -9.87
N THR A 199 -4.50 1.37 -8.74
CA THR A 199 -5.63 1.44 -7.81
C THR A 199 -5.77 2.85 -7.23
N LEU A 200 -4.66 3.51 -6.86
CA LEU A 200 -4.67 4.89 -6.40
C LEU A 200 -5.31 5.83 -7.43
N LYS A 201 -4.97 5.68 -8.73
CA LYS A 201 -5.59 6.46 -9.82
C LYS A 201 -7.08 6.17 -9.97
N VAL A 202 -7.50 4.91 -9.84
CA VAL A 202 -8.93 4.53 -9.86
C VAL A 202 -9.68 5.21 -8.72
N VAL A 203 -9.16 5.11 -7.49
CA VAL A 203 -9.74 5.76 -6.31
C VAL A 203 -9.83 7.28 -6.50
N ALA A 204 -8.77 7.91 -7.02
CA ALA A 204 -8.79 9.33 -7.35
C ALA A 204 -9.87 9.68 -8.39
N GLY A 205 -10.04 8.85 -9.42
CA GLY A 205 -11.12 8.98 -10.39
C GLY A 205 -12.50 8.93 -9.75
N GLN A 206 -12.73 8.01 -8.81
CA GLN A 206 -13.99 7.91 -8.07
C GLN A 206 -14.26 9.17 -7.24
N PHE A 207 -13.26 9.72 -6.55
CA PHE A 207 -13.40 10.99 -5.83
C PHE A 207 -13.70 12.16 -6.78
N ASN A 208 -13.08 12.22 -7.95
CA ASN A 208 -13.34 13.28 -8.93
C ASN A 208 -14.78 13.22 -9.49
N LEU A 209 -15.37 12.03 -9.61
CA LEU A 209 -16.75 11.85 -10.07
C LEU A 209 -17.79 12.35 -9.06
N LEU A 210 -17.45 12.47 -7.78
CA LEU A 210 -18.36 12.98 -6.75
C LEU A 210 -18.63 14.50 -6.87
N GLY A 211 -17.88 15.23 -7.72
CA GLY A 211 -18.10 16.67 -7.95
C GLY A 211 -17.75 17.57 -6.77
N ASN A 212 -17.72 18.90 -6.98
CA ASN A 212 -17.48 19.89 -5.92
C ASN A 212 -18.71 20.05 -5.02
N GLU A 213 -19.06 19.04 -4.22
CA GLU A 213 -19.99 19.24 -3.13
C GLU A 213 -19.29 20.01 -1.99
N SER A 214 -19.90 21.13 -1.63
CA SER A 214 -19.36 22.14 -0.73
C SER A 214 -19.04 21.62 0.68
N ALA A 215 -18.06 22.27 1.30
CA ALA A 215 -17.61 22.21 2.68
C ALA A 215 -16.48 21.20 3.00
N ASN A 216 -15.55 21.67 3.84
CA ASN A 216 -14.32 21.05 4.34
C ASN A 216 -14.49 19.70 5.09
N LYS A 217 -15.56 18.96 4.83
CA LYS A 217 -15.84 17.61 5.34
C LYS A 217 -16.24 16.62 4.22
N SER A 218 -16.19 17.03 2.95
CA SER A 218 -16.50 16.13 1.83
C SER A 218 -15.44 15.02 1.70
N PRO A 219 -15.82 13.80 1.27
CA PRO A 219 -14.89 12.69 1.03
C PRO A 219 -13.69 13.09 0.14
N ILE A 220 -13.90 14.03 -0.79
CA ILE A 220 -12.86 14.58 -1.66
C ILE A 220 -11.80 15.35 -0.88
N ALA A 221 -12.20 16.22 0.06
CA ALA A 221 -11.26 16.98 0.88
C ALA A 221 -10.40 16.04 1.73
N LYS A 222 -10.99 14.97 2.26
CA LYS A 222 -10.28 13.93 3.01
C LYS A 222 -9.26 13.19 2.15
N PHE A 223 -9.62 12.81 0.93
CA PHE A 223 -8.69 12.17 0.00
C PHE A 223 -7.58 13.11 -0.43
N LYS A 224 -7.89 14.39 -0.70
CA LYS A 224 -6.89 15.43 -1.01
C LYS A 224 -5.88 15.57 0.12
N PHE A 225 -6.35 15.71 1.37
CA PHE A 225 -5.49 15.78 2.54
C PHE A 225 -4.65 14.51 2.73
N TRP A 226 -5.23 13.33 2.49
CA TRP A 226 -4.51 12.07 2.56
C TRP A 226 -3.41 11.96 1.48
N LEU A 227 -3.68 12.41 0.25
CA LEU A 227 -2.68 12.48 -0.82
C LEU A 227 -1.51 13.42 -0.47
N GLU A 228 -1.81 14.55 0.17
CA GLU A 228 -0.80 15.51 0.63
C GLU A 228 0.10 14.88 1.68
N GLY A 229 -0.49 14.24 2.70
CA GLY A 229 0.28 13.52 3.71
C GLY A 229 1.10 12.35 3.14
N LEU A 230 0.60 11.68 2.10
CA LEU A 230 1.35 10.63 1.40
C LEU A 230 2.57 11.20 0.66
N LEU A 231 2.42 12.34 -0.01
CA LEU A 231 3.53 13.00 -0.69
C LEU A 231 4.59 13.49 0.30
N ASP A 232 4.18 14.12 1.41
CA ASP A 232 5.11 14.56 2.46
C ASP A 232 5.91 13.38 3.04
N GLU A 233 5.31 12.19 3.09
CA GLU A 233 6.02 10.96 3.49
C GLU A 233 6.96 10.44 2.41
N CYS A 234 6.60 10.56 1.13
CA CYS A 234 7.52 10.29 0.03
C CYS A 234 8.75 11.20 0.12
N LEU A 235 8.55 12.52 0.21
CA LEU A 235 9.63 13.52 0.24
C LEU A 235 10.58 13.26 1.42
N ARG A 236 10.07 13.05 2.63
CA ARG A 236 10.89 12.67 3.80
C ARG A 236 11.64 11.35 3.61
N SER A 237 11.04 10.39 2.90
CA SER A 237 11.71 9.12 2.63
C SER A 237 12.81 9.26 1.57
N TYR A 238 12.68 10.20 0.64
CA TYR A 238 13.75 10.54 -0.30
C TYR A 238 14.93 11.19 0.39
N GLU A 239 14.69 12.15 1.29
CA GLU A 239 15.76 12.74 2.11
C GLU A 239 16.54 11.65 2.86
N ALA A 240 15.85 10.63 3.39
CA ALA A 240 16.48 9.48 4.04
C ALA A 240 17.33 8.64 3.07
N ILE A 241 16.86 8.42 1.83
CA ILE A 241 17.64 7.73 0.79
C ILE A 241 18.88 8.55 0.41
N MET A 242 18.75 9.87 0.23
CA MET A 242 19.87 10.75 -0.09
C MET A 242 20.90 10.77 1.04
N SER A 243 20.44 10.78 2.29
CA SER A 243 21.31 10.63 3.45
C SER A 243 22.05 9.29 3.40
N TYR A 244 21.37 8.17 3.12
CA TYR A 244 22.02 6.85 2.99
C TYR A 244 23.07 6.82 1.87
N LEU A 245 22.73 7.32 0.69
CA LEU A 245 23.65 7.35 -0.46
C LEU A 245 24.89 8.21 -0.16
N SER A 246 24.72 9.38 0.46
CA SER A 246 25.83 10.25 0.85
C SER A 246 26.72 9.66 1.96
N HIS A 247 26.15 8.90 2.91
CA HIS A 247 26.95 8.14 3.88
C HIS A 247 27.79 7.05 3.19
N GLY A 248 27.20 6.33 2.22
CA GLY A 248 27.92 5.36 1.40
C GLY A 248 29.11 5.96 0.65
N CYS A 249 29.00 7.21 0.17
CA CYS A 249 30.09 7.94 -0.50
C CYS A 249 31.26 8.29 0.41
N ASN A 250 30.99 8.58 1.68
CA ASN A 250 32.05 8.91 2.63
C ASN A 250 32.83 7.66 3.03
N ALA A 251 32.18 6.50 3.07
CA ALA A 251 32.81 5.21 3.33
C ALA A 251 33.58 4.65 2.11
N SER A 252 33.18 5.01 0.88
CA SER A 252 33.78 4.47 -0.36
C SER A 252 35.06 5.17 -0.82
N LYS A 253 35.49 6.27 -0.19
CA LYS A 253 36.76 6.95 -0.52
C LYS A 253 38.01 6.07 -0.35
N GLU A 254 37.89 4.93 0.34
CA GLU A 254 39.00 4.00 0.59
C GLU A 254 38.92 2.68 -0.21
N ALA A 255 37.83 2.40 -0.93
CA ALA A 255 37.62 1.09 -1.54
C ALA A 255 37.03 1.18 -2.96
N ASN A 256 37.67 0.48 -3.89
CA ASN A 256 37.29 0.31 -5.30
C ASN A 256 35.98 -0.49 -5.42
N TYR A 257 34.85 0.11 -5.06
CA TYR A 257 33.53 -0.48 -5.26
C TYR A 257 32.98 -0.11 -6.64
N ASN A 258 32.36 -1.08 -7.32
CA ASN A 258 31.66 -0.83 -8.57
C ASN A 258 30.32 -0.12 -8.32
N TYR A 259 30.01 0.80 -9.23
CA TYR A 259 29.08 1.93 -9.15
C TYR A 259 27.60 1.60 -8.88
N PHE A 260 27.17 0.32 -8.92
CA PHE A 260 25.76 -0.09 -8.83
C PHE A 260 25.23 -0.44 -7.44
N GLY A 261 26.06 -0.88 -6.49
CA GLY A 261 25.46 -1.68 -5.43
C GLY A 261 24.76 -0.94 -4.30
N ALA A 262 24.93 0.38 -4.15
CA ALA A 262 24.18 1.15 -3.15
C ALA A 262 22.66 1.04 -3.37
N THR A 263 22.24 1.07 -4.64
CA THR A 263 20.85 0.81 -5.06
C THR A 263 20.63 -0.64 -5.51
N GLY A 264 21.69 -1.45 -5.61
CA GLY A 264 21.62 -2.87 -5.96
C GLY A 264 20.86 -3.71 -4.93
N ARG A 265 21.06 -3.44 -3.63
CA ARG A 265 20.38 -4.17 -2.54
C ARG A 265 18.86 -4.12 -2.69
N GLN A 266 18.20 -5.27 -2.77
CA GLN A 266 16.75 -5.43 -2.90
C GLN A 266 15.92 -4.44 -2.07
N CYS A 267 16.19 -4.33 -0.77
CA CYS A 267 15.42 -3.47 0.12
C CYS A 267 15.56 -1.97 -0.18
N VAL A 268 16.74 -1.53 -0.64
CA VAL A 268 16.98 -0.14 -1.06
C VAL A 268 16.32 0.08 -2.43
N PHE A 269 16.57 -0.82 -3.39
CA PHE A 269 15.95 -0.77 -4.71
C PHE A 269 14.43 -0.63 -4.63
N LEU A 270 13.78 -1.55 -3.91
CA LEU A 270 12.33 -1.59 -3.78
C LEU A 270 11.77 -0.35 -3.08
N SER A 271 12.48 0.15 -2.06
CA SER A 271 12.09 1.39 -1.37
C SER A 271 12.14 2.58 -2.32
N PHE A 272 13.22 2.69 -3.10
CA PHE A 272 13.39 3.76 -4.07
C PHE A 272 12.35 3.68 -5.20
N TYR A 273 12.15 2.49 -5.75
CA TYR A 273 11.17 2.21 -6.80
C TYR A 273 9.74 2.58 -6.34
N ARG A 274 9.37 2.16 -5.13
CA ARG A 274 8.10 2.50 -4.47
C ARG A 274 7.88 4.00 -4.41
N LEU A 275 8.88 4.74 -3.94
CA LEU A 275 8.81 6.18 -3.84
C LEU A 275 8.68 6.84 -5.22
N LEU A 276 9.44 6.40 -6.22
CA LEU A 276 9.39 6.96 -7.58
C LEU A 276 7.99 6.79 -8.18
N LYS A 277 7.49 5.55 -8.20
CA LYS A 277 6.16 5.25 -8.76
C LYS A 277 5.03 5.94 -7.99
N THR A 278 5.14 6.04 -6.66
CA THR A 278 4.15 6.73 -5.83
C THR A 278 4.13 8.22 -6.11
N SER A 279 5.30 8.88 -6.14
CA SER A 279 5.40 10.31 -6.46
C SER A 279 4.89 10.63 -7.87
N ILE A 280 5.26 9.83 -8.87
CA ILE A 280 4.74 9.94 -10.24
C ILE A 280 3.21 9.90 -10.23
N ALA A 281 2.63 8.89 -9.58
CA ALA A 281 1.18 8.73 -9.54
C ALA A 281 0.48 9.93 -8.86
N ILE A 282 1.04 10.46 -7.77
CA ILE A 282 0.50 11.64 -7.08
C ILE A 282 0.54 12.87 -7.99
N LEU A 283 1.66 13.12 -8.68
CA LEU A 283 1.82 14.26 -9.59
C LEU A 283 0.85 14.18 -10.78
N GLU A 284 0.63 12.98 -11.33
CA GLU A 284 -0.35 12.75 -12.40
C GLU A 284 -1.80 13.01 -11.94
N ILE A 285 -2.12 12.67 -10.68
CA ILE A 285 -3.45 12.86 -10.10
C ILE A 285 -3.72 14.33 -9.78
N ARG A 286 -2.79 15.01 -9.07
CA ARG A 286 -3.01 16.38 -8.56
C ARG A 286 -2.76 17.45 -9.61
N LYS A 287 -1.80 17.25 -10.52
CA LYS A 287 -1.37 18.24 -11.54
C LYS A 287 -1.15 19.65 -10.98
N ASP A 288 -0.77 19.76 -9.71
CA ASP A 288 -0.66 21.02 -8.98
C ASP A 288 0.79 21.50 -8.98
N LEU A 289 0.98 22.76 -9.37
CA LEU A 289 2.27 23.39 -9.61
C LEU A 289 3.14 23.42 -8.35
N ARG A 290 2.55 23.62 -7.17
CA ARG A 290 3.32 23.69 -5.91
C ARG A 290 4.03 22.37 -5.63
N TYR A 291 3.34 21.25 -5.85
CA TYR A 291 3.93 19.93 -5.63
C TYR A 291 4.95 19.57 -6.70
N ARG A 292 4.73 20.01 -7.95
CA ARG A 292 5.73 19.86 -9.02
C ARG A 292 7.05 20.53 -8.64
N ILE A 293 7.00 21.76 -8.13
CA ILE A 293 8.18 22.51 -7.67
C ILE A 293 8.89 21.79 -6.52
N GLN A 294 8.16 21.41 -5.47
CA GLN A 294 8.75 20.71 -4.32
C GLN A 294 9.40 19.37 -4.70
N CYS A 295 8.74 18.62 -5.59
CA CYS A 295 9.32 17.41 -6.16
C CYS A 295 10.60 17.73 -6.94
N SER A 296 10.57 18.73 -7.82
CA SER A 296 11.74 19.11 -8.63
C SER A 296 12.95 19.44 -7.75
N GLU A 297 12.77 20.23 -6.69
CA GLU A 297 13.86 20.60 -5.77
C GLU A 297 14.50 19.38 -5.10
N VAL A 298 13.68 18.46 -4.56
CA VAL A 298 14.19 17.26 -3.88
C VAL A 298 14.79 16.25 -4.86
N PHE A 299 14.24 16.14 -6.08
CA PHE A 299 14.74 15.19 -7.08
C PHE A 299 15.91 15.70 -7.90
N GLU A 300 16.12 17.00 -8.01
CA GLU A 300 17.33 17.56 -8.65
C GLU A 300 18.60 17.13 -7.93
N GLU A 301 18.61 17.10 -6.60
CA GLU A 301 19.76 16.59 -5.83
C GLU A 301 20.06 15.12 -6.15
N LEU A 302 19.01 14.34 -6.42
CA LEU A 302 19.08 12.92 -6.77
C LEU A 302 19.47 12.70 -8.23
N TYR A 303 19.15 13.66 -9.10
CA TYR A 303 19.55 13.69 -10.50
C TYR A 303 21.03 14.07 -10.66
N HIS A 304 21.54 14.86 -9.73
CA HIS A 304 22.91 15.36 -9.70
C HIS A 304 23.73 14.71 -8.59
N LEU A 305 23.59 13.38 -8.44
CA LEU A 305 24.44 12.63 -7.54
C LEU A 305 25.93 12.79 -7.94
N PRO A 306 26.86 12.74 -6.96
CA PRO A 306 28.29 12.71 -7.23
C PRO A 306 28.64 11.66 -8.31
N GLU A 307 29.63 11.97 -9.17
CA GLU A 307 30.04 11.15 -10.34
C GLU A 307 30.39 9.69 -9.99
N ASN A 308 30.60 9.37 -8.71
CA ASN A 308 30.90 8.03 -8.22
C ASN A 308 29.67 7.22 -7.77
N ILE A 309 28.45 7.72 -7.94
CA ILE A 309 27.21 6.99 -7.65
C ILE A 309 26.41 6.81 -8.94
N GLU A 310 26.21 5.56 -9.37
CA GLU A 310 25.26 5.26 -10.43
C GLU A 310 23.96 4.68 -9.83
N VAL A 311 22.84 5.26 -10.23
CA VAL A 311 21.51 4.72 -9.91
C VAL A 311 21.21 3.56 -10.85
N HIS A 312 20.61 2.48 -10.33
CA HIS A 312 20.20 1.35 -11.16
C HIS A 312 19.38 1.83 -12.39
N PRO A 313 19.65 1.35 -13.63
CA PRO A 313 19.04 1.90 -14.85
C PRO A 313 17.50 1.94 -14.85
N LEU A 314 16.85 0.94 -14.27
CA LEU A 314 15.38 0.95 -14.10
C LEU A 314 14.89 2.07 -13.17
N LEU A 315 15.62 2.38 -12.10
CA LEU A 315 15.28 3.51 -11.22
C LEU A 315 15.56 4.82 -11.95
N GLN A 316 16.66 4.90 -12.72
CA GLN A 316 16.99 6.07 -13.52
C GLN A 316 15.89 6.41 -14.52
N ALA A 317 15.34 5.42 -15.23
CA ALA A 317 14.24 5.65 -16.18
C ALA A 317 12.98 6.25 -15.50
N HIS A 318 12.67 5.81 -14.29
CA HIS A 318 11.55 6.38 -13.52
C HIS A 318 11.88 7.73 -12.88
N LEU A 319 13.16 7.97 -12.55
CA LEU A 319 13.61 9.29 -12.14
C LEU A 319 13.50 10.29 -13.29
N ASP A 320 13.89 9.91 -14.50
CA ASP A 320 13.72 10.74 -15.71
C ASP A 320 12.23 11.07 -15.93
N GLU A 321 11.35 10.06 -15.86
CA GLU A 321 9.89 10.23 -15.94
C GLU A 321 9.36 11.22 -14.89
N LEU A 322 9.82 11.08 -13.63
CA LEU A 322 9.43 11.94 -12.52
C LEU A 322 9.92 13.37 -12.72
N MET A 323 11.18 13.56 -13.15
CA MET A 323 11.75 14.87 -13.42
C MET A 323 11.00 15.60 -14.55
N ASP A 324 10.61 14.88 -15.60
CA ASP A 324 9.84 15.47 -16.70
C ASP A 324 8.40 15.85 -16.29
N LEU A 325 7.83 15.15 -15.31
CA LEU A 325 6.54 15.50 -14.71
C LEU A 325 6.64 16.65 -13.70
N ALA A 326 7.76 16.75 -12.99
CA ALA A 326 8.01 17.76 -11.95
C ALA A 326 8.43 19.11 -12.54
N LYS A 327 9.02 19.15 -13.73
CA LYS A 327 9.38 20.41 -14.41
C LYS A 327 8.12 21.29 -14.62
N PRO A 328 8.12 22.54 -14.14
CA PRO A 328 7.05 23.49 -14.42
C PRO A 328 6.86 23.65 -15.93
N LYS A 329 5.63 23.49 -16.42
CA LYS A 329 5.31 23.71 -17.83
C LYS A 329 4.87 25.16 -18.03
N ARG A 330 5.15 25.74 -19.21
CA ARG A 330 4.74 27.11 -19.56
C ARG A 330 3.23 27.37 -19.44
N GLU A 331 2.41 26.31 -19.47
CA GLU A 331 0.96 26.36 -19.31
C GLU A 331 0.53 26.47 -17.84
N ASP A 332 1.41 26.15 -16.88
CA ASP A 332 1.10 26.19 -15.45
C ASP A 332 1.19 27.62 -14.88
N SER A 333 1.83 28.57 -15.59
CA SER A 333 1.99 29.97 -15.16
C SER A 333 0.81 30.89 -15.48
N THR A 334 -0.30 30.34 -16.00
CA THR A 334 -1.52 31.10 -16.34
C THR A 334 -2.73 30.76 -15.46
N ALA A 335 -2.57 29.91 -14.45
CA ALA A 335 -3.61 29.59 -13.48
C ALA A 335 -3.36 30.38 -12.19
N ASP A 336 -3.71 31.67 -12.21
CA ASP A 336 -3.90 32.50 -11.00
C ASP A 336 -5.30 32.27 -10.40
#